data_AF-A0A349WDR8-F1
#
_entry.id   AF-A0A349WDR8-F1
#
_cell.length_a   1.000
_cell.length_b   1.000
_cell.length_c   1.000
_cell.angle_alpha   90.00
_cell.angle_beta   90.00
_cell.angle_gamma   90.00
#
_symmetry.space_group_name_H-M   'P 1'
#
loop_
_entity.id
_entity.type
_entity.pdbx_description
1 polymer ?
#
loop_
_entity_poly.entity_id
_entity_poly.type
_entity_poly.pdbx_seq_one_letter_code
_entity_poly.pdbx_strand_id
1 'polypeptide(L)'
;MKVLIQNLLAFFVLGTISPLPFVSSARTFVVSPKGNDAHRGTFEEPLRTISSGARRANPGDIVFVLEGTYRERVTPMRGGEKGKRVIYRAEPGKRVYIKGSEIWQPTWKKEGDGIYSAEPADDLFNDRSGEYLDGHNPFMIELASTPYQREGRKEERRRQAGDQRIHHADKRIIFTCGQIFVEGRPFQEVPLQEELIPGSWWYRKAQNRVYIHFDKLDPSNLKVEITTRRRLFAPIRRGLGYITVEGFIFEHCGNQYPTDFWIQDENAQKGAVGTEAGHHWIIRRNVIRYCKTFAIDCG
;
A
#
# COMPACT_ATOMS: atom_id res chain seq x y z
N MET A 1 -55.02 -43.34 -62.23
CA MET A 1 -55.33 -41.91 -62.49
C MET A 1 -55.13 -41.16 -61.18
N LYS A 2 -54.14 -40.24 -61.22
CA LYS A 2 -53.64 -39.22 -60.28
C LYS A 2 -54.02 -39.20 -58.78
N VAL A 3 -52.94 -39.12 -58.01
CA VAL A 3 -52.76 -38.98 -56.56
C VAL A 3 -53.24 -37.62 -56.02
N LEU A 4 -53.82 -37.64 -54.82
CA LEU A 4 -54.24 -36.50 -54.02
C LEU A 4 -53.17 -36.23 -52.94
N ILE A 5 -52.44 -35.11 -53.00
CA ILE A 5 -51.67 -34.57 -51.87
C ILE A 5 -51.74 -33.04 -51.92
N GLN A 6 -52.43 -32.42 -50.95
CA GLN A 6 -52.40 -30.99 -50.70
C GLN A 6 -51.19 -30.68 -49.79
N ASN A 7 -50.25 -29.86 -50.27
CA ASN A 7 -49.14 -29.34 -49.49
C ASN A 7 -49.59 -28.11 -48.68
N LEU A 8 -49.60 -28.22 -47.36
CA LEU A 8 -49.76 -27.10 -46.44
C LEU A 8 -48.37 -26.56 -46.09
N LEU A 9 -47.99 -25.39 -46.64
CA LEU A 9 -46.78 -24.67 -46.20
C LEU A 9 -47.07 -23.95 -44.87
N ALA A 10 -46.44 -24.41 -43.79
CA ALA A 10 -46.39 -23.68 -42.52
C ALA A 10 -45.17 -22.75 -42.53
N PHE A 11 -45.40 -21.43 -42.57
CA PHE A 11 -44.36 -20.42 -42.35
C PHE A 11 -44.06 -20.32 -40.84
N PHE A 12 -42.92 -20.86 -40.40
CA PHE A 12 -42.37 -20.57 -39.08
C PHE A 12 -41.62 -19.23 -39.14
N VAL A 13 -42.22 -18.17 -38.57
CA VAL A 13 -41.52 -16.92 -38.29
C VAL A 13 -40.66 -17.16 -37.04
N LEU A 14 -39.35 -17.43 -37.23
CA LEU A 14 -38.37 -17.37 -36.15
C LEU A 14 -38.18 -15.90 -35.76
N GLY A 15 -38.90 -15.45 -34.74
CA GLY A 15 -38.65 -14.17 -34.09
C GLY A 15 -37.27 -14.18 -33.45
N THR A 16 -36.36 -13.36 -33.96
CA THR A 16 -35.06 -13.10 -33.32
C THR A 16 -35.29 -12.33 -32.02
N ILE A 17 -35.23 -13.04 -30.89
CA ILE A 17 -35.20 -12.40 -29.58
C ILE A 17 -33.83 -11.71 -29.45
N SER A 18 -33.75 -10.43 -29.78
CA SER A 18 -32.59 -9.61 -29.43
C SER A 18 -32.47 -9.55 -27.90
N PRO A 19 -31.35 -9.98 -27.29
CA PRO A 19 -31.17 -9.81 -25.86
C PRO A 19 -31.14 -8.31 -25.56
N LEU A 20 -32.07 -7.85 -24.74
CA LEU A 20 -32.04 -6.49 -24.20
C LEU A 20 -30.66 -6.27 -23.54
N PRO A 21 -29.94 -5.18 -23.83
CA PRO A 21 -28.69 -4.90 -23.17
C PRO A 21 -28.93 -4.84 -21.66
N PHE A 22 -28.30 -5.75 -20.92
CA PHE A 22 -28.32 -5.74 -19.47
C PHE A 22 -27.59 -4.47 -19.02
N VAL A 23 -28.33 -3.43 -18.65
CA VAL A 23 -27.75 -2.27 -17.98
C VAL A 23 -27.34 -2.76 -16.59
N SER A 24 -26.06 -3.11 -16.42
CA SER A 24 -25.53 -3.40 -15.10
C SER A 24 -25.69 -2.17 -14.23
N SER A 25 -26.62 -2.22 -13.28
CA SER A 25 -26.73 -1.20 -12.24
C SER A 25 -25.40 -1.11 -11.50
N ALA A 26 -24.92 0.11 -11.27
CA ALA A 26 -23.78 0.37 -10.39
C ALA A 26 -24.04 -0.31 -9.04
N ARG A 27 -23.10 -1.15 -8.59
CA ARG A 27 -23.16 -1.84 -7.31
C ARG A 27 -22.33 -1.10 -6.27
N THR A 28 -22.74 -1.19 -5.02
CA THR A 28 -21.94 -0.77 -3.87
C THR A 28 -21.48 -1.99 -3.10
N PHE A 29 -20.17 -2.18 -2.98
CA PHE A 29 -19.54 -3.16 -2.10
C PHE A 29 -19.19 -2.50 -0.78
N VAL A 30 -19.91 -2.86 0.27
CA VAL A 30 -19.65 -2.39 1.63
C VAL A 30 -18.54 -3.23 2.26
N VAL A 31 -17.57 -2.55 2.88
CA VAL A 31 -16.41 -3.15 3.53
C VAL A 31 -16.38 -2.69 4.99
N SER A 32 -16.15 -3.62 5.93
CA SER A 32 -16.09 -3.37 7.37
C SER A 32 -14.98 -4.21 8.00
N PRO A 33 -14.25 -3.73 9.04
CA PRO A 33 -13.25 -4.56 9.72
C PRO A 33 -13.83 -5.82 10.37
N LYS A 34 -15.14 -5.81 10.67
CA LYS A 34 -15.89 -6.96 11.23
C LYS A 34 -16.54 -7.84 10.16
N GLY A 35 -16.37 -7.51 8.88
CA GLY A 35 -16.95 -8.26 7.77
C GLY A 35 -16.24 -9.59 7.49
N ASN A 36 -16.66 -10.24 6.40
CA ASN A 36 -16.07 -11.46 5.89
C ASN A 36 -15.94 -11.39 4.37
N ASP A 37 -14.79 -11.75 3.82
CA ASP A 37 -14.57 -11.71 2.37
C ASP A 37 -15.34 -12.77 1.58
N ALA A 38 -16.03 -13.69 2.24
CA ALA A 38 -17.01 -14.58 1.62
C ALA A 38 -18.41 -13.94 1.46
N HIS A 39 -18.70 -12.85 2.17
CA HIS A 39 -19.99 -12.16 2.12
C HIS A 39 -20.25 -11.48 0.77
N ARG A 40 -21.51 -11.06 0.57
CA ARG A 40 -21.96 -10.41 -0.66
C ARG A 40 -21.44 -8.97 -0.80
N GLY A 41 -21.09 -8.32 0.30
CA GLY A 41 -20.67 -6.91 0.33
C GLY A 41 -21.85 -5.94 0.43
N THR A 42 -22.89 -6.29 1.16
CA THR A 42 -23.98 -5.37 1.54
C THR A 42 -23.74 -4.82 2.94
N PHE A 43 -24.61 -3.93 3.44
CA PHE A 43 -24.50 -3.44 4.82
C PHE A 43 -24.73 -4.55 5.87
N GLU A 44 -25.59 -5.51 5.56
CA GLU A 44 -25.92 -6.67 6.41
C GLU A 44 -24.82 -7.74 6.35
N GLU A 45 -24.24 -7.92 5.16
CA GLU A 45 -23.17 -8.88 4.90
C GLU A 45 -21.96 -8.16 4.27
N PRO A 46 -21.20 -7.36 5.05
CA PRO A 46 -20.07 -6.59 4.51
C PRO A 46 -18.85 -7.47 4.26
N LEU A 47 -18.04 -7.07 3.28
CA LEU A 47 -16.70 -7.63 3.06
C LEU A 47 -15.76 -7.24 4.20
N ARG A 48 -14.69 -8.01 4.42
CA ARG A 48 -13.68 -7.69 5.43
C ARG A 48 -12.61 -6.74 4.90
N THR A 49 -12.14 -6.97 3.69
CA THR A 49 -11.00 -6.24 3.11
C THR A 49 -11.41 -5.32 1.98
N ILE A 50 -10.71 -4.20 1.84
CA ILE A 50 -10.88 -3.28 0.73
C ILE A 50 -10.46 -3.97 -0.57
N SER A 51 -9.42 -4.80 -0.50
CA SER A 51 -8.95 -5.62 -1.61
C SER A 51 -10.01 -6.59 -2.14
N SER A 52 -10.87 -7.16 -1.29
CA SER A 52 -12.01 -7.98 -1.75
C SER A 52 -13.00 -7.15 -2.56
N GLY A 53 -13.32 -5.94 -2.12
CA GLY A 53 -14.11 -4.98 -2.89
C GLY A 53 -13.45 -4.60 -4.22
N ALA A 54 -12.15 -4.27 -4.18
CA ALA A 54 -11.35 -3.90 -5.35
C ALA A 54 -11.30 -5.00 -6.42
N ARG A 55 -11.21 -6.27 -6.00
CA ARG A 55 -11.23 -7.42 -6.91
C ARG A 55 -12.58 -7.61 -7.59
N ARG A 56 -13.68 -7.25 -6.93
CA ARG A 56 -15.05 -7.46 -7.42
C ARG A 56 -15.57 -6.31 -8.26
N ALA A 57 -15.15 -5.08 -7.98
CA ALA A 57 -15.65 -3.86 -8.62
C ALA A 57 -15.44 -3.82 -10.15
N ASN A 58 -16.48 -3.38 -10.85
CA ASN A 58 -16.54 -3.09 -12.28
C ASN A 58 -16.67 -1.57 -12.53
N PRO A 59 -16.47 -1.09 -13.78
CA PRO A 59 -16.78 0.29 -14.15
C PRO A 59 -18.18 0.73 -13.68
N GLY A 60 -18.23 1.80 -12.87
CA GLY A 60 -19.46 2.35 -12.28
C GLY A 60 -19.70 1.93 -10.84
N ASP A 61 -19.01 0.91 -10.33
CA ASP A 61 -19.20 0.42 -8.96
C ASP A 61 -18.51 1.30 -7.91
N ILE A 62 -19.00 1.18 -6.67
CA ILE A 62 -18.48 1.84 -5.47
C ILE A 62 -17.97 0.78 -4.51
N VAL A 63 -16.76 0.93 -4.00
CA VAL A 63 -16.25 0.26 -2.81
C VAL A 63 -16.39 1.23 -1.64
N PHE A 64 -17.42 1.03 -0.81
CA PHE A 64 -17.77 1.87 0.32
C PHE A 64 -17.21 1.27 1.61
N VAL A 65 -16.30 1.98 2.27
CA VAL A 65 -15.48 1.44 3.36
C VAL A 65 -15.87 2.11 4.67
N LEU A 66 -16.36 1.31 5.63
CA LEU A 66 -16.79 1.77 6.94
C LEU A 66 -15.63 2.15 7.85
N GLU A 67 -15.94 2.88 8.93
CA GLU A 67 -15.01 3.25 9.99
C GLU A 67 -14.12 2.07 10.44
N GLY A 68 -12.80 2.29 10.52
CA GLY A 68 -11.87 1.24 10.91
C GLY A 68 -10.42 1.43 10.48
N THR A 69 -9.59 0.45 10.83
CA THR A 69 -8.20 0.34 10.37
C THR A 69 -8.04 -0.89 9.51
N TYR A 70 -7.58 -0.68 8.28
CA TYR A 70 -7.33 -1.70 7.28
C TYR A 70 -5.82 -1.79 7.06
N ARG A 71 -5.21 -2.88 7.52
CA ARG A 71 -3.77 -3.14 7.40
C ARG A 71 -3.52 -3.98 6.15
N GLU A 72 -3.66 -3.34 5.00
CA GLU A 72 -3.55 -4.00 3.71
C GLU A 72 -2.94 -3.06 2.68
N ARG A 73 -2.43 -3.65 1.61
CA ARG A 73 -2.16 -2.96 0.37
C ARG A 73 -3.34 -3.20 -0.56
N VAL A 74 -3.99 -2.13 -1.01
CA VAL A 74 -5.10 -2.17 -1.97
C VAL A 74 -4.55 -2.06 -3.39
N THR A 75 -4.88 -3.05 -4.22
CA THR A 75 -4.44 -3.10 -5.63
C THR A 75 -5.67 -3.15 -6.53
N PRO A 76 -6.15 -2.00 -7.06
CA PRO A 76 -7.21 -1.99 -8.05
C PRO A 76 -6.86 -2.88 -9.24
N MET A 77 -7.74 -3.83 -9.57
CA MET A 77 -7.54 -4.74 -10.70
C MET A 77 -8.04 -4.17 -12.02
N ARG A 78 -8.98 -3.21 -11.94
CA ARG A 78 -9.71 -2.63 -13.07
C ARG A 78 -9.92 -1.14 -12.85
N GLY A 79 -9.82 -0.39 -13.95
CA GLY A 79 -10.24 1.01 -14.03
C GLY A 79 -11.73 1.12 -14.34
N GLY A 80 -12.22 2.36 -14.34
CA GLY A 80 -13.55 2.69 -14.85
C GLY A 80 -13.52 3.13 -16.32
N GLU A 81 -14.65 3.68 -16.76
CA GLU A 81 -14.84 4.27 -18.09
C GLU A 81 -15.34 5.71 -17.95
N LYS A 82 -15.38 6.45 -19.07
CA LYS A 82 -15.99 7.78 -19.11
C LYS A 82 -17.45 7.69 -18.63
N GLY A 83 -17.78 8.42 -17.57
CA GLY A 83 -19.11 8.38 -16.94
C GLY A 83 -19.37 7.20 -15.99
N LYS A 84 -18.46 6.22 -15.90
CA LYS A 84 -18.58 5.02 -15.06
C LYS A 84 -17.28 4.76 -14.29
N ARG A 85 -16.96 5.66 -13.36
CA ARG A 85 -15.77 5.56 -12.50
C ARG A 85 -15.88 4.37 -11.55
N VAL A 86 -14.75 3.75 -11.21
CA VAL A 86 -14.68 2.89 -10.01
C VAL A 86 -14.37 3.80 -8.82
N ILE A 87 -15.23 3.82 -7.81
CA ILE A 87 -15.11 4.75 -6.68
C ILE A 87 -14.76 3.98 -5.42
N TYR A 88 -13.59 4.25 -4.85
CA TYR A 88 -13.21 3.85 -3.51
C TYR A 88 -13.50 5.02 -2.58
N ARG A 89 -14.39 4.82 -1.61
CA ARG A 89 -14.84 5.89 -0.71
C ARG A 89 -14.88 5.41 0.73
N ALA A 90 -14.19 6.14 1.60
CA ALA A 90 -14.35 6.04 3.04
C ALA A 90 -15.71 6.61 3.49
N GLU A 91 -16.28 6.03 4.55
CA GLU A 91 -17.49 6.51 5.19
C GLU A 91 -17.35 8.00 5.59
N PRO A 92 -18.20 8.90 5.05
CA PRO A 92 -18.08 10.33 5.29
C PRO A 92 -18.11 10.70 6.77
N GLY A 93 -17.18 11.56 7.21
CA GLY A 93 -17.08 12.01 8.60
C GLY A 93 -16.47 10.98 9.56
N LYS A 94 -16.10 9.79 9.08
CA LYS A 94 -15.45 8.74 9.87
C LYS A 94 -13.97 8.63 9.58
N ARG A 95 -13.24 7.98 10.49
CA ARG A 95 -11.82 7.69 10.32
C ARG A 95 -11.64 6.30 9.72
N VAL A 96 -11.29 6.26 8.44
CA VAL A 96 -11.00 5.03 7.71
C VAL A 96 -9.52 5.02 7.36
N TYR A 97 -8.75 4.23 8.11
CA TYR A 97 -7.31 4.12 7.94
C TYR A 97 -6.93 2.99 6.98
N ILE A 98 -6.02 3.27 6.05
CA ILE A 98 -5.27 2.25 5.31
C ILE A 98 -3.82 2.35 5.78
N LYS A 99 -3.34 1.29 6.44
CA LYS A 99 -2.02 1.28 7.10
C LYS A 99 -1.07 0.26 6.48
N GLY A 100 0.16 0.69 6.22
CA GLY A 100 1.26 -0.18 5.76
C GLY A 100 2.07 -0.78 6.89
N SER A 101 1.53 -0.79 8.11
CA SER A 101 2.20 -1.32 9.30
C SER A 101 1.38 -2.41 9.96
N GLU A 102 2.05 -3.21 10.78
CA GLU A 102 1.42 -4.13 11.72
C GLU A 102 1.69 -3.70 13.16
N ILE A 103 0.81 -4.13 14.08
CA ILE A 103 1.11 -4.06 15.51
C ILE A 103 2.22 -5.07 15.78
N TRP A 104 3.30 -4.63 16.41
CA TRP A 104 4.46 -5.44 16.70
C TRP A 104 4.62 -5.62 18.21
N GLN A 105 4.39 -6.84 18.69
CA GLN A 105 4.52 -7.22 20.09
C GLN A 105 5.53 -8.38 20.21
N PRO A 106 6.83 -8.12 19.99
CA PRO A 106 7.84 -9.15 20.12
C PRO A 106 8.16 -9.45 21.59
N THR A 107 8.88 -10.54 21.82
CA THR A 107 9.63 -10.70 23.07
C THR A 107 10.84 -9.77 23.05
N TRP A 108 10.79 -8.71 23.86
CA TRP A 108 11.86 -7.72 23.91
C TRP A 108 13.09 -8.23 24.67
N LYS A 109 14.28 -8.00 24.09
CA LYS A 109 15.56 -8.11 24.80
C LYS A 109 15.91 -6.74 25.40
N LYS A 110 16.15 -6.71 26.71
CA LYS A 110 16.66 -5.50 27.39
C LYS A 110 18.15 -5.36 27.13
N GLU A 111 18.57 -4.27 26.49
CA GLU A 111 19.99 -4.03 26.16
C GLU A 111 20.68 -3.13 27.21
N GLY A 112 19.91 -2.38 28.00
CA GLY A 112 20.42 -1.39 28.98
C GLY A 112 20.03 0.04 28.61
N ASP A 113 20.14 0.98 29.54
CA ASP A 113 19.95 2.43 29.31
C ASP A 113 18.66 2.82 28.57
N GLY A 114 17.56 2.12 28.84
CA GLY A 114 16.27 2.38 28.18
C GLY A 114 16.17 1.83 26.74
N ILE A 115 17.18 1.10 26.27
CA ILE A 115 17.21 0.46 24.95
C ILE A 115 16.69 -0.97 25.06
N TYR A 116 15.78 -1.30 24.14
CA TYR A 116 15.27 -2.64 23.93
C TYR A 116 15.46 -3.03 22.48
N SER A 117 15.66 -4.32 22.22
CA SER A 117 15.81 -4.85 20.88
C SER A 117 14.94 -6.06 20.63
N ALA A 118 14.57 -6.25 19.37
CA ALA A 118 13.86 -7.43 18.91
C ALA A 118 14.08 -7.65 17.42
N GLU A 119 13.88 -8.89 17.00
CA GLU A 119 13.88 -9.28 15.59
C GLU A 119 12.43 -9.31 15.07
N PRO A 120 12.12 -8.54 14.01
CA PRO A 120 10.83 -8.67 13.35
C PRO A 120 10.69 -10.06 12.71
N ALA A 121 9.62 -10.78 13.09
CA ALA A 121 9.29 -12.06 12.49
C ALA A 121 8.91 -11.89 11.00
N ASP A 122 9.27 -12.87 10.18
CA ASP A 122 9.07 -12.80 8.72
C ASP A 122 7.58 -12.73 8.30
N ASP A 123 6.71 -13.33 9.11
CA ASP A 123 5.25 -13.38 8.90
C ASP A 123 4.56 -12.01 8.98
N LEU A 124 5.16 -11.04 9.67
CA LEU A 124 4.70 -9.64 9.67
C LEU A 124 4.75 -9.02 8.27
N PHE A 125 5.67 -9.47 7.42
CA PHE A 125 5.89 -8.89 6.09
C PHE A 125 5.17 -9.67 5.00
N ASN A 126 3.84 -9.72 5.07
CA ASN A 126 3.02 -10.53 4.17
C ASN A 126 2.72 -9.91 2.77
N ASP A 127 3.10 -8.66 2.54
CA ASP A 127 3.02 -8.03 1.22
C ASP A 127 4.20 -8.48 0.34
N ARG A 128 4.05 -9.67 -0.26
CA ARG A 128 5.05 -10.31 -1.12
C ARG A 128 4.88 -9.95 -2.59
N SER A 129 4.45 -8.72 -2.89
CA SER A 129 4.22 -8.27 -4.26
C SER A 129 5.48 -8.39 -5.12
N GLY A 130 5.33 -8.88 -6.35
CA GLY A 130 6.42 -8.98 -7.33
C GLY A 130 6.96 -7.63 -7.80
N GLU A 131 6.33 -6.51 -7.44
CA GLU A 131 6.89 -5.17 -7.66
C GLU A 131 8.09 -4.84 -6.76
N TYR A 132 8.31 -5.61 -5.68
CA TYR A 132 9.42 -5.37 -4.76
C TYR A 132 10.67 -6.13 -5.23
N LEU A 133 11.35 -5.58 -6.24
CA LEU A 133 12.52 -6.20 -6.89
C LEU A 133 13.72 -6.39 -5.94
N ASP A 134 13.83 -5.55 -4.92
CA ASP A 134 14.89 -5.50 -3.91
C ASP A 134 14.48 -6.15 -2.57
N GLY A 135 13.24 -6.62 -2.44
CA GLY A 135 12.72 -7.34 -1.27
C GLY A 135 11.54 -6.66 -0.57
N HIS A 136 10.79 -7.44 0.21
CA HIS A 136 9.50 -7.01 0.75
C HIS A 136 9.58 -6.38 2.16
N ASN A 137 10.56 -6.77 2.99
CA ASN A 137 10.75 -6.23 4.35
C ASN A 137 11.38 -4.82 4.31
N PRO A 138 10.66 -3.74 4.66
CA PRO A 138 11.16 -2.37 4.55
C PRO A 138 12.45 -2.09 5.35
N PHE A 139 12.69 -2.79 6.46
CA PHE A 139 13.90 -2.61 7.26
C PHE A 139 15.15 -3.17 6.57
N MET A 140 14.99 -4.19 5.73
CA MET A 140 16.11 -4.79 4.99
C MET A 140 16.53 -3.97 3.77
N ILE A 141 15.66 -3.06 3.31
CA ILE A 141 15.87 -2.25 2.11
C ILE A 141 16.61 -0.97 2.48
N GLU A 142 17.84 -0.82 1.98
CA GLU A 142 18.58 0.44 2.09
C GLU A 142 17.86 1.52 1.29
N LEU A 143 17.60 2.68 1.91
CA LEU A 143 17.06 3.84 1.23
C LEU A 143 18.03 4.26 0.11
N ALA A 144 17.52 4.59 -1.08
CA ALA A 144 18.32 4.88 -2.26
C ALA A 144 19.09 6.21 -2.16
N SER A 145 18.60 7.11 -1.31
CA SER A 145 19.27 8.36 -0.94
C SER A 145 19.16 8.55 0.57
N THR A 146 20.16 9.16 1.18
CA THR A 146 20.09 9.55 2.59
C THR A 146 19.48 10.95 2.76
N PRO A 147 18.98 11.29 3.95
CA PRO A 147 18.53 12.64 4.25
C PRO A 147 19.63 13.68 4.00
N TYR A 148 19.23 14.88 3.60
CA TYR A 148 20.14 16.00 3.39
C TYR A 148 21.06 16.21 4.60
N GLN A 149 22.36 16.47 4.37
CA GLN A 149 23.41 16.63 5.38
C GLN A 149 23.81 15.37 6.17
N ARG A 150 23.24 14.21 5.84
CA ARG A 150 23.61 12.91 6.43
C ARG A 150 24.35 12.01 5.45
N GLU A 151 24.64 12.50 4.24
CA GLU A 151 25.19 11.78 3.08
C GLU A 151 25.93 10.50 3.47
N GLY A 152 25.43 9.35 3.01
CA GLY A 152 25.86 8.05 3.52
C GLY A 152 26.40 7.13 2.45
N ARG A 153 26.24 5.83 2.70
CA ARG A 153 26.81 4.78 1.83
C ARG A 153 26.37 4.86 0.37
N LYS A 154 25.12 5.28 0.09
CA LYS A 154 24.62 5.41 -1.28
C LYS A 154 25.25 6.61 -2.02
N GLU A 155 25.40 7.74 -1.34
CA GLU A 155 26.07 8.92 -1.87
C GLU A 155 27.55 8.66 -2.13
N GLU A 156 28.24 7.94 -1.22
CA GLU A 156 29.62 7.50 -1.41
C GLU A 156 29.80 6.69 -2.70
N ARG A 157 28.90 5.72 -2.95
CA ARG A 157 28.93 4.90 -4.18
C ARG A 157 28.73 5.75 -5.45
N ARG A 158 27.82 6.73 -5.40
CA ARG A 158 27.57 7.65 -6.53
C ARG A 158 28.77 8.55 -6.80
N ARG A 159 29.44 9.03 -5.75
CA ARG A 159 30.70 9.77 -5.89
C ARG A 159 31.77 8.93 -6.56
N GLN A 160 31.92 7.66 -6.17
CA GLN A 160 32.85 6.72 -6.81
C GLN A 160 32.50 6.44 -8.28
N ALA A 161 31.21 6.54 -8.64
CA ALA A 161 30.73 6.47 -10.02
C ALA A 161 30.83 7.80 -10.79
N GLY A 162 31.39 8.86 -10.20
CA GLY A 162 31.68 10.12 -10.87
C GLY A 162 30.73 11.29 -10.55
N ASP A 163 29.79 11.15 -9.61
CA ASP A 163 28.94 12.28 -9.21
C ASP A 163 29.72 13.31 -8.36
N GLN A 164 30.15 14.39 -9.00
CA GLN A 164 30.96 15.45 -8.39
C GLN A 164 30.19 16.39 -7.45
N ARG A 165 28.85 16.28 -7.38
CA ARG A 165 28.02 17.13 -6.50
C ARG A 165 28.09 16.69 -5.03
N ILE A 166 28.61 15.49 -4.77
CA ILE A 166 28.69 14.89 -3.44
C ILE A 166 30.08 15.15 -2.86
N HIS A 167 30.17 16.10 -1.93
CA HIS A 167 31.44 16.52 -1.35
C HIS A 167 31.91 15.59 -0.22
N HIS A 168 31.03 15.25 0.72
CA HIS A 168 31.32 14.43 1.87
C HIS A 168 30.24 13.35 2.02
N ALA A 169 30.65 12.13 2.40
CA ALA A 169 29.75 11.03 2.69
C ALA A 169 30.39 10.08 3.70
N ASP A 170 29.60 9.50 4.61
CA ASP A 170 30.04 8.46 5.53
C ASP A 170 29.52 7.09 5.08
N LYS A 171 30.45 6.20 4.70
CA LYS A 171 30.14 4.84 4.25
C LYS A 171 29.44 3.96 5.30
N ARG A 172 29.44 4.34 6.57
CA ARG A 172 28.76 3.65 7.67
C ARG A 172 27.29 4.00 7.77
N ILE A 173 26.90 5.18 7.28
CA ILE A 173 25.52 5.68 7.38
C ILE A 173 24.65 4.93 6.38
N ILE A 174 23.64 4.23 6.91
CA ILE A 174 22.63 3.49 6.15
C ILE A 174 21.28 3.80 6.78
N PHE A 175 20.37 4.36 5.97
CA PHE A 175 18.96 4.47 6.30
C PHE A 175 18.19 3.35 5.59
N THR A 176 17.07 2.94 6.15
CA THR A 176 16.23 1.88 5.60
C THR A 176 14.89 2.43 5.12
N CYS A 177 14.12 1.65 4.39
CA CYS A 177 12.73 2.01 4.09
C CYS A 177 11.80 1.88 5.32
N GLY A 178 12.26 1.26 6.41
CA GLY A 178 11.50 1.01 7.62
C GLY A 178 11.11 2.28 8.39
N GLN A 179 10.00 2.18 9.13
CA GLN A 179 9.56 3.17 10.13
C GLN A 179 8.97 2.47 11.36
N ILE A 180 9.07 3.13 12.51
CA ILE A 180 8.57 2.65 13.80
C ILE A 180 7.69 3.73 14.41
N PHE A 181 6.58 3.28 14.99
CA PHE A 181 5.63 4.14 15.71
C PHE A 181 5.38 3.56 17.09
N VAL A 182 5.42 4.39 18.11
CA VAL A 182 5.11 4.01 19.50
C VAL A 182 3.98 4.90 19.99
N GLU A 183 2.87 4.30 20.43
CA GLU A 183 1.64 5.02 20.77
C GLU A 183 1.16 5.96 19.65
N GLY A 184 1.34 5.52 18.40
CA GLY A 184 0.99 6.28 17.19
C GLY A 184 1.91 7.45 16.86
N ARG A 185 3.00 7.65 17.60
CA ARG A 185 4.02 8.69 17.30
C ARG A 185 5.21 8.08 16.56
N PRO A 186 5.68 8.69 15.46
CA PRO A 186 6.87 8.19 14.77
C PRO A 186 8.10 8.35 15.67
N PHE A 187 8.90 7.30 15.75
CA PHE A 187 10.24 7.36 16.34
C PHE A 187 11.27 7.65 15.24
N GLN A 188 12.29 8.43 15.57
CA GLN A 188 13.31 8.88 14.63
C GLN A 188 14.27 7.73 14.30
N GLU A 189 14.48 7.44 13.01
CA GLU A 189 15.57 6.53 12.61
C GLU A 189 16.91 7.26 12.78
N VAL A 190 17.86 6.60 13.43
CA VAL A 190 19.27 7.00 13.44
C VAL A 190 20.08 5.94 12.70
N PRO A 191 21.08 6.33 11.89
CA PRO A 191 21.83 5.39 11.07
C PRO A 191 22.95 4.65 11.81
N LEU A 192 23.31 5.11 13.01
CA LEU A 192 24.39 4.55 13.84
C LEU A 192 23.86 4.21 15.24
N GLN A 193 24.43 3.16 15.85
CA GLN A 193 24.00 2.70 17.17
C GLN A 193 24.30 3.74 18.25
N GLU A 194 25.47 4.38 18.15
CA GLU A 194 25.93 5.43 19.05
C GLU A 194 25.09 6.72 19.00
N GLU A 195 24.19 6.85 18.02
CA GLU A 195 23.25 7.97 17.90
C GLU A 195 21.90 7.68 18.55
N LEU A 196 21.70 6.50 19.15
CA LEU A 196 20.45 6.16 19.85
C LEU A 196 20.24 7.08 21.06
N ILE A 197 19.12 7.80 21.02
CA ILE A 197 18.59 8.66 22.08
C ILE A 197 17.11 8.36 22.32
N PRO A 198 16.51 8.75 23.47
CA PRO A 198 15.06 8.64 23.69
C PRO A 198 14.20 9.01 22.47
N GLY A 199 13.29 8.11 22.07
CA GLY A 199 12.42 8.35 20.92
C GLY A 199 13.04 8.04 19.55
N SER A 200 14.20 7.38 19.52
CA SER A 200 14.86 6.95 18.29
C SER A 200 14.99 5.42 18.19
N TRP A 201 15.33 4.96 16.99
CA TRP A 201 15.59 3.56 16.69
C TRP A 201 16.69 3.41 15.64
N TRP A 202 17.33 2.24 15.66
CA TRP A 202 18.40 1.85 14.74
C TRP A 202 18.18 0.41 14.29
N TYR A 203 18.52 0.11 13.04
CA TYR A 203 18.41 -1.23 12.48
C TYR A 203 19.76 -1.85 12.17
N ARG A 204 20.02 -3.01 12.78
CA ARG A 204 21.22 -3.81 12.53
C ARG A 204 20.91 -4.94 11.55
N LYS A 205 21.10 -4.65 10.26
CA LYS A 205 20.83 -5.58 9.15
C LYS A 205 21.48 -6.96 9.29
N ALA A 206 22.74 -7.02 9.74
CA ALA A 206 23.48 -8.28 9.90
C ALA A 206 22.84 -9.25 10.89
N GLN A 207 21.94 -8.78 11.75
CA GLN A 207 21.25 -9.57 12.76
C GLN A 207 19.74 -9.56 12.58
N ASN A 208 19.20 -8.93 11.53
CA ASN A 208 17.76 -8.68 11.36
C ASN A 208 17.13 -8.08 12.65
N ARG A 209 17.78 -7.09 13.26
CA ARG A 209 17.41 -6.63 14.61
C ARG A 209 17.18 -5.14 14.65
N VAL A 210 16.05 -4.76 15.24
CA VAL A 210 15.69 -3.38 15.53
C VAL A 210 16.03 -3.09 16.99
N TYR A 211 16.72 -1.98 17.22
CA TYR A 211 16.99 -1.40 18.53
C TYR A 211 16.17 -0.12 18.68
N ILE A 212 15.47 0.03 19.79
CA ILE A 212 14.62 1.20 20.08
C ILE A 212 14.95 1.72 21.46
N HIS A 213 15.13 3.02 21.57
CA HIS A 213 15.32 3.70 22.86
C HIS A 213 13.98 4.19 23.40
N PHE A 214 13.41 3.44 24.34
CA PHE A 214 12.13 3.73 25.00
C PHE A 214 12.24 4.67 26.20
N ASP A 215 13.46 5.13 26.53
CA ASP A 215 13.74 5.95 27.72
C ASP A 215 13.37 5.18 28.99
N LYS A 216 12.39 5.67 29.76
CA LYS A 216 11.94 5.02 30.99
C LYS A 216 10.72 4.11 30.78
N LEU A 217 10.21 4.01 29.54
CA LEU A 217 9.00 3.26 29.25
C LEU A 217 9.29 1.77 29.09
N ASP A 218 8.35 0.94 29.56
CA ASP A 218 8.37 -0.50 29.35
C ASP A 218 7.61 -0.85 28.04
N PRO A 219 8.30 -1.35 27.00
CA PRO A 219 7.68 -1.62 25.71
C PRO A 219 6.69 -2.78 25.71
N SER A 220 6.64 -3.60 26.77
CA SER A 220 5.61 -4.65 26.91
C SER A 220 4.20 -4.07 27.11
N ASN A 221 4.10 -2.82 27.57
CA ASN A 221 2.84 -2.12 27.81
C ASN A 221 2.51 -1.08 26.74
N LEU A 222 3.31 -1.00 25.68
CA LEU A 222 3.16 0.00 24.62
C LEU A 222 2.66 -0.64 23.33
N LYS A 223 1.81 0.08 22.62
CA LYS A 223 1.48 -0.22 21.24
C LYS A 223 2.60 0.25 20.33
N VAL A 224 3.41 -0.70 19.87
CA VAL A 224 4.41 -0.49 18.83
C VAL A 224 3.83 -0.93 17.48
N GLU A 225 4.00 -0.10 16.44
CA GLU A 225 3.70 -0.46 15.05
C GLU A 225 4.98 -0.34 14.22
N ILE A 226 5.23 -1.30 13.32
CA ILE A 226 6.32 -1.25 12.36
C ILE A 226 5.79 -1.32 10.94
N THR A 227 6.42 -0.61 10.00
CA THR A 227 6.05 -0.71 8.58
C THR A 227 6.39 -2.07 8.01
N THR A 228 5.41 -2.71 7.38
CA THR A 228 5.52 -4.02 6.74
C THR A 228 5.19 -3.99 5.25
N ARG A 229 4.68 -2.86 4.75
CA ARG A 229 4.26 -2.65 3.36
C ARG A 229 4.92 -1.42 2.78
N ARG A 230 5.25 -1.50 1.49
CA ARG A 230 5.95 -0.43 0.76
C ARG A 230 5.03 0.33 -0.21
N ARG A 231 3.76 -0.07 -0.33
CA ARG A 231 2.67 0.68 -0.99
C ARG A 231 1.35 0.44 -0.25
N LEU A 232 0.41 1.39 -0.33
CA LEU A 232 -0.89 1.30 0.35
C LEU A 232 -2.06 1.20 -0.63
N PHE A 233 -2.04 1.99 -1.70
CA PHE A 233 -3.08 1.98 -2.72
C PHE A 233 -2.49 2.26 -4.09
N ALA A 234 -2.30 1.22 -4.89
CA ALA A 234 -1.84 1.38 -6.26
C ALA A 234 -2.08 0.10 -7.05
N PRO A 235 -2.50 0.20 -8.32
CA PRO A 235 -2.61 -0.97 -9.18
C PRO A 235 -1.21 -1.51 -9.53
N ILE A 236 -1.14 -2.80 -9.85
CA ILE A 236 0.06 -3.40 -10.46
C ILE A 236 0.04 -3.17 -11.98
N ARG A 237 -1.15 -3.22 -12.58
CA ARG A 237 -1.34 -2.99 -14.01
C ARG A 237 -1.23 -1.50 -14.30
N ARG A 238 -0.33 -1.15 -15.22
CA ARG A 238 -0.19 0.21 -15.74
C ARG A 238 -1.42 0.68 -16.51
N GLY A 239 -1.67 1.98 -16.48
CA GLY A 239 -2.65 2.63 -17.36
C GLY A 239 -4.11 2.48 -16.92
N LEU A 240 -4.39 2.02 -15.70
CA LEU A 240 -5.77 2.01 -15.21
C LEU A 240 -6.29 3.44 -15.08
N GLY A 241 -7.49 3.69 -15.58
CA GLY A 241 -8.08 5.02 -15.55
C GLY A 241 -9.44 5.12 -14.87
N TYR A 242 -9.95 6.35 -14.74
CA TYR A 242 -11.27 6.66 -14.18
C TYR A 242 -11.51 6.05 -12.78
N ILE A 243 -10.48 6.06 -11.93
CA ILE A 243 -10.57 5.64 -10.53
C ILE A 243 -10.75 6.87 -9.64
N THR A 244 -11.59 6.76 -8.61
CA THR A 244 -11.73 7.78 -7.56
C THR A 244 -11.31 7.18 -6.23
N VAL A 245 -10.44 7.86 -5.49
CA VAL A 245 -10.03 7.50 -4.14
C VAL A 245 -10.35 8.68 -3.22
N GLU A 246 -11.28 8.49 -2.29
CA GLU A 246 -11.88 9.58 -1.53
C GLU A 246 -12.06 9.27 -0.05
N GLY A 247 -11.62 10.20 0.81
CA GLY A 247 -11.96 10.24 2.24
C GLY A 247 -11.08 9.40 3.17
N PHE A 248 -10.03 8.75 2.66
CA PHE A 248 -9.19 7.84 3.45
C PHE A 248 -8.09 8.55 4.21
N ILE A 249 -7.60 7.90 5.27
CA ILE A 249 -6.37 8.27 5.98
C ILE A 249 -5.33 7.18 5.67
N PHE A 250 -4.30 7.53 4.91
CA PHE A 250 -3.19 6.66 4.54
C PHE A 250 -2.00 6.90 5.47
N GLU A 251 -1.49 5.86 6.11
CA GLU A 251 -0.41 5.96 7.10
C GLU A 251 0.59 4.81 7.03
N HIS A 252 1.81 5.08 7.49
CA HIS A 252 2.85 4.09 7.79
C HIS A 252 3.27 3.29 6.55
N CYS A 253 3.80 3.98 5.54
CA CYS A 253 4.25 3.34 4.30
C CYS A 253 5.78 3.36 4.21
N GLY A 254 6.40 2.17 4.22
CA GLY A 254 7.86 2.03 4.11
C GLY A 254 8.36 2.06 2.67
N ASN A 255 8.12 3.15 1.93
CA ASN A 255 8.45 3.25 0.51
C ASN A 255 9.86 3.80 0.22
N GLN A 256 10.35 3.51 -0.99
CA GLN A 256 11.70 3.86 -1.45
C GLN A 256 11.77 5.31 -1.95
N TYR A 257 12.96 5.92 -2.00
CA TYR A 257 13.19 7.22 -2.65
C TYR A 257 13.60 7.00 -4.11
N PRO A 258 13.12 7.80 -5.09
CA PRO A 258 13.27 7.45 -6.50
C PRO A 258 14.58 7.98 -7.07
N THR A 259 15.70 7.71 -6.41
CA THR A 259 17.02 8.08 -6.93
C THR A 259 17.37 7.19 -8.12
N ASP A 260 17.77 7.82 -9.22
CA ASP A 260 18.18 7.12 -10.45
C ASP A 260 17.12 6.15 -10.99
N PHE A 261 15.84 6.45 -10.75
CA PHE A 261 14.72 5.57 -11.13
C PHE A 261 14.58 5.34 -12.64
N TRP A 262 15.24 6.18 -13.46
CA TRP A 262 15.34 6.03 -14.91
C TRP A 262 16.42 5.02 -15.34
N ILE A 263 17.20 4.48 -14.40
CA ILE A 263 18.28 3.49 -14.62
C ILE A 263 18.12 2.26 -13.71
N GLN A 264 17.57 2.42 -12.51
CA GLN A 264 17.35 1.35 -11.53
C GLN A 264 15.86 1.12 -11.28
N ASP A 265 15.34 -0.01 -11.76
CA ASP A 265 13.92 -0.35 -11.67
C ASP A 265 13.43 -0.51 -10.21
N GLU A 266 14.28 -0.96 -9.29
CA GLU A 266 13.95 -1.08 -7.87
C GLU A 266 13.69 0.29 -7.19
N ASN A 267 14.21 1.38 -7.79
CA ASN A 267 13.97 2.74 -7.34
C ASN A 267 12.82 3.42 -8.10
N ALA A 268 12.01 2.67 -8.84
CA ALA A 268 10.85 3.22 -9.54
C ALA A 268 9.99 4.12 -8.64
N GLN A 269 9.35 5.13 -9.24
CA GLN A 269 8.47 6.06 -8.52
C GLN A 269 7.22 5.33 -7.99
N LYS A 270 7.31 4.83 -6.76
CA LYS A 270 6.28 4.04 -6.06
C LYS A 270 5.91 4.71 -4.73
N GLY A 271 4.92 5.59 -4.79
CA GLY A 271 4.34 6.29 -3.66
C GLY A 271 3.46 5.37 -2.81
N ALA A 272 3.07 5.87 -1.64
CA ALA A 272 2.08 5.19 -0.81
C ALA A 272 0.73 5.04 -1.53
N VAL A 273 0.32 6.10 -2.24
CA VAL A 273 -0.80 6.08 -3.19
C VAL A 273 -0.26 6.35 -4.59
N GLY A 274 -0.60 5.52 -5.57
CA GLY A 274 -0.04 5.65 -6.92
C GLY A 274 -1.00 5.37 -8.04
N THR A 275 -0.79 6.07 -9.16
CA THR A 275 -1.62 5.92 -10.37
C THR A 275 -1.09 4.89 -11.36
N GLU A 276 0.21 4.57 -11.30
CA GLU A 276 0.87 3.58 -12.15
C GLU A 276 0.61 3.84 -13.66
N ALA A 277 1.06 5.00 -14.16
CA ALA A 277 0.79 5.52 -15.50
C ALA A 277 -0.71 5.63 -15.83
N GLY A 278 -1.58 5.74 -14.82
CA GLY A 278 -3.02 5.82 -14.96
C GLY A 278 -3.52 7.16 -15.49
N HIS A 279 -4.80 7.21 -15.91
CA HIS A 279 -5.40 8.42 -16.46
C HIS A 279 -6.76 8.75 -15.83
N HIS A 280 -7.14 10.03 -15.76
CA HIS A 280 -8.45 10.47 -15.23
C HIS A 280 -8.75 10.05 -13.77
N TRP A 281 -7.70 9.82 -12.97
CA TRP A 281 -7.85 9.59 -11.54
C TRP A 281 -8.42 10.83 -10.82
N ILE A 282 -9.17 10.61 -9.75
CA ILE A 282 -9.48 11.66 -8.76
C ILE A 282 -9.02 11.14 -7.41
N ILE A 283 -8.03 11.81 -6.82
CA ILE A 283 -7.58 11.58 -5.46
C ILE A 283 -7.96 12.83 -4.68
N ARG A 284 -8.96 12.74 -3.80
CA ARG A 284 -9.48 13.93 -3.10
C ARG A 284 -9.86 13.63 -1.66
N ARG A 285 -9.76 14.64 -0.79
CA ARG A 285 -10.19 14.55 0.62
C ARG A 285 -9.53 13.40 1.39
N ASN A 286 -8.35 12.99 0.97
CA ASN A 286 -7.55 12.00 1.68
C ASN A 286 -6.53 12.73 2.55
N VAL A 287 -6.17 12.12 3.68
CA VAL A 287 -4.96 12.47 4.44
C VAL A 287 -3.92 11.41 4.13
N ILE A 288 -2.74 11.81 3.68
CA ILE A 288 -1.62 10.89 3.44
C ILE A 288 -0.43 11.41 4.23
N ARG A 289 0.02 10.65 5.22
CA ARG A 289 1.11 11.05 6.12
C ARG A 289 1.90 9.85 6.60
N TYR A 290 3.07 10.12 7.18
CA TYR A 290 3.97 9.07 7.66
C TYR A 290 4.30 8.04 6.57
N CYS A 291 4.56 8.52 5.36
CA CYS A 291 5.27 7.76 4.33
C CYS A 291 6.76 7.96 4.58
N LYS A 292 7.58 6.95 4.26
CA LYS A 292 9.02 7.07 4.42
C LYS A 292 9.59 8.16 3.51
N THR A 293 9.11 8.23 2.28
CA THR A 293 9.61 9.15 1.26
C THR A 293 8.50 10.03 0.70
N PHE A 294 7.85 9.62 -0.38
CA PHE A 294 6.82 10.42 -1.06
C PHE A 294 5.43 9.80 -0.93
N ALA A 295 4.44 10.67 -0.77
CA ALA A 295 3.06 10.29 -0.48
C ALA A 295 2.30 9.77 -1.72
N ILE A 296 2.30 10.56 -2.79
CA ILE A 296 1.57 10.28 -4.03
C ILE A 296 2.57 10.18 -5.19
N ASP A 297 2.41 9.16 -6.04
CA ASP A 297 2.99 9.13 -7.38
C ASP A 297 1.90 9.30 -8.45
N CYS A 298 2.18 10.16 -9.42
CA CYS A 298 1.37 10.38 -10.63
C CYS A 298 2.19 10.10 -11.90
N GLY A 299 3.21 9.23 -11.78
CA GLY A 299 4.01 8.74 -12.91
C GLY A 299 3.32 7.59 -13.62
#